data_AF-Q9RAZ1-F1
#
_entry.id   AF-Q9RAZ1-F1
#
_cell.length_a   1.000
_cell.length_b   1.000
_cell.length_c   1.000
_cell.angle_alpha   90.00
_cell.angle_beta   90.00
_cell.angle_gamma   90.00
#
_symmetry.space_group_name_H-M   'P 1'
#
loop_
_entity.id
_entity.type
_entity.pdbx_description
1 polymer ?
#
loop_
_entity_poly.entity_id
_entity_poly.type
_entity_poly.pdbx_seq_one_letter_code
_entity_poly.pdbx_strand_id
1 'polypeptide(L)' 'FDGSSTNQAPGSNSDCVLRPVFVTPDPLRGGDNLLVLCEVELTDFTPHPTNTRAAARTVAEKY' A
#
# COMPACT_ATOMS: atom_id res chain seq x y z
N PHE A 1 1.17 0.32 9.13
CA PHE A 1 1.44 1.70 9.56
C PHE A 1 0.24 2.21 10.34
N ASP A 2 0.44 3.22 11.17
CA ASP A 2 -0.66 3.87 11.89
C ASP A 2 -1.48 4.74 10.93
N GLY A 3 -2.63 4.22 10.51
CA GLY A 3 -3.57 4.86 9.60
C GLY A 3 -4.35 6.02 10.22
N SER A 4 -4.36 6.16 11.55
CA SER A 4 -5.00 7.32 12.18
C SER A 4 -4.27 8.62 11.88
N SER A 5 -2.95 8.54 11.75
CA SER A 5 -2.08 9.64 11.35
C SER A 5 -2.14 9.99 9.85
N THR A 6 -2.88 9.23 9.05
CA THR A 6 -3.02 9.43 7.59
C THR A 6 -4.47 9.52 7.12
N ASN A 7 -5.43 9.64 8.06
CA ASN A 7 -6.87 9.66 7.78
C ASN A 7 -7.39 8.38 7.09
N GLN A 8 -6.82 7.24 7.44
CA GLN A 8 -7.19 5.92 6.91
C GLN A 8 -7.83 5.01 7.95
N ALA A 9 -7.71 5.33 9.24
CA ALA A 9 -8.30 4.51 10.29
C ALA A 9 -8.67 5.37 11.52
N PRO A 10 -9.65 4.95 12.34
CA PRO A 10 -9.91 5.61 13.62
C PRO A 10 -8.76 5.34 14.60
N GLY A 11 -8.53 6.26 15.55
CA GLY A 11 -7.44 6.12 16.54
C GLY A 11 -7.56 4.90 17.46
N SER A 12 -8.74 4.32 17.63
CA SER A 12 -8.96 3.12 18.46
C SER A 12 -8.62 1.80 17.76
N ASN A 13 -8.53 1.79 16.44
CA ASN A 13 -8.12 0.64 15.64
C ASN A 13 -7.44 1.15 14.38
N SER A 14 -6.18 1.55 14.52
CA SER A 14 -5.51 2.37 13.53
C SER A 14 -4.60 1.61 12.57
N ASP A 15 -4.40 0.32 12.78
CA ASP A 15 -3.45 -0.46 11.98
C ASP A 15 -3.90 -0.63 10.52
N CYS A 16 -2.99 -0.29 9.60
CA CYS A 16 -3.11 -0.55 8.16
C CYS A 16 -1.91 -1.40 7.68
N VAL A 17 -2.14 -2.33 6.76
CA VAL A 17 -1.11 -3.22 6.22
C VAL A 17 -0.53 -2.63 4.92
N LEU A 18 0.79 -2.67 4.78
CA LEU A 18 1.47 -2.35 3.51
C LEU A 18 1.83 -3.64 2.79
N ARG A 19 1.26 -3.84 1.61
CA ARG A 19 1.60 -4.94 0.73
C ARG A 19 2.47 -4.44 -0.43
N PRO A 20 3.73 -4.90 -0.56
CA PRO A 20 4.59 -4.53 -1.67
C PRO A 20 4.00 -4.93 -3.02
N VAL A 21 4.02 -4.01 -4.00
CA VAL A 21 3.48 -4.25 -5.35
C VAL A 21 4.42 -3.87 -6.47
N PHE A 22 5.42 -3.03 -6.19
CA PHE A 22 6.45 -2.66 -7.15
C PHE A 22 7.73 -2.23 -6.41
N VAL A 23 8.88 -2.60 -6.95
CA VAL A 23 10.20 -2.33 -6.36
C VAL A 23 11.10 -1.76 -7.45
N THR A 24 11.85 -0.70 -7.12
CA THR A 24 12.82 -0.07 -8.01
C THR A 24 14.03 0.42 -7.22
N PRO A 25 15.24 0.52 -7.81
CA PRO A 25 16.38 1.17 -7.16
C PRO A 25 16.06 2.60 -6.71
N ASP A 26 16.58 3.01 -5.56
CA ASP A 26 16.44 4.36 -5.03
C ASP A 26 17.46 5.31 -5.70
N PRO A 27 17.01 6.24 -6.56
CA PRO A 27 17.92 7.13 -7.30
C PRO A 27 18.54 8.21 -6.41
N LEU A 28 17.99 8.48 -5.22
CA LEU A 28 18.49 9.50 -4.30
C LEU A 28 19.54 8.93 -3.35
N ARG A 29 19.28 7.73 -2.79
CA ARG A 29 20.23 7.07 -1.88
C ARG A 29 21.31 6.29 -2.61
N GLY A 30 21.02 5.74 -3.79
CA GLY A 30 21.94 4.92 -4.57
C GLY A 30 22.36 3.61 -3.88
N GLY A 31 23.35 2.93 -4.45
CA GLY A 31 23.82 1.63 -3.96
C GLY A 31 22.73 0.56 -3.98
N ASP A 32 22.65 -0.22 -2.91
CA ASP A 32 21.67 -1.30 -2.76
C ASP A 32 20.32 -0.84 -2.17
N ASN A 33 20.08 0.47 -2.08
CA ASN A 33 18.82 1.00 -1.54
C ASN A 33 17.68 0.90 -2.56
N LEU A 34 16.47 0.63 -2.08
CA LEU A 34 15.28 0.40 -2.90
C LEU A 34 14.13 1.32 -2.48
N LEU A 35 13.33 1.72 -3.47
CA LEU A 35 11.98 2.26 -3.28
C LEU A 35 10.96 1.14 -3.46
N VAL A 36 10.04 1.02 -2.50
CA VAL A 36 8.98 0.01 -2.52
C VAL A 36 7.64 0.74 -2.55
N LEU A 37 6.92 0.61 -3.66
CA LEU A 37 5.52 1.01 -3.73
C LEU A 37 4.67 -0.11 -3.15
N CYS A 38 3.77 0.26 -2.25
CA CYS A 38 2.83 -0.65 -1.61
C CYS A 38 1.39 -0.28 -1.94
N GLU A 39 0.53 -1.27 -1.98
CA GLU A 39 -0.91 -1.07 -1.80
C GLU A 39 -1.28 -1.22 -0.32
N VAL A 40 -2.41 -0.63 0.09
CA VAL A 40 -2.87 -0.64 1.48
C VAL A 40 -3.98 -1.67 1.66
N GLU A 41 -3.86 -2.49 2.69
CA GLU A 41 -4.83 -3.49 3.10
C GLU A 41 -5.30 -3.23 4.54
N LEU A 42 -6.50 -3.72 4.87
CA LEU A 42 -6.97 -3.85 6.25
C LEU A 42 -6.22 -5.00 6.95
N THR A 43 -6.37 -5.12 8.26
CA THR A 43 -5.69 -6.16 9.07
C THR A 43 -6.15 -7.59 8.74
N ASP A 44 -7.25 -7.74 8.02
CA ASP A 44 -7.74 -9.01 7.47
C ASP A 44 -7.22 -9.30 6.04
N PHE A 45 -6.28 -8.50 5.55
CA PHE A 45 -5.68 -8.57 4.21
C PHE A 45 -6.64 -8.26 3.05
N THR A 46 -7.82 -7.72 3.33
CA THR A 46 -8.68 -7.17 2.28
C THR A 46 -8.21 -5.78 1.85
N PRO A 47 -8.47 -5.33 0.60
CA PRO A 47 -8.08 -3.99 0.17
C PRO A 47 -8.68 -2.89 1.06
N HIS A 48 -7.85 -1.95 1.49
CA HIS A 48 -8.33 -0.78 2.22
C HIS A 48 -9.31 0.05 1.34
N PRO A 49 -10.34 0.71 1.89
CA PRO A 49 -11.29 1.49 1.08
C PRO A 49 -10.68 2.56 0.16
N THR A 50 -9.50 3.09 0.51
CA THR A 50 -8.75 4.05 -0.32
C THR A 50 -7.83 3.38 -1.36
N ASN A 51 -7.72 2.06 -1.37
CA ASN A 51 -6.88 1.31 -2.30
C ASN A 51 -7.53 1.22 -3.69
N THR A 52 -7.25 2.22 -4.53
CA THR A 52 -7.73 2.29 -5.92
C THR A 52 -7.01 1.31 -6.85
N ARG A 53 -5.82 0.83 -6.47
CA ARG A 53 -5.03 -0.11 -7.27
C ARG A 53 -5.72 -1.47 -7.40
N ALA A 54 -6.39 -1.94 -6.35
CA ALA A 54 -7.08 -3.23 -6.36
C ALA A 54 -8.14 -3.34 -7.49
N ALA A 55 -8.92 -2.26 -7.69
CA ALA A 55 -9.89 -2.18 -8.78
C ALA A 55 -9.20 -2.12 -10.15
N ALA A 56 -8.16 -1.29 -10.28
CA ALA A 56 -7.39 -1.17 -11.52
C ALA A 56 -6.75 -2.51 -11.94
N ARG A 57 -6.17 -3.25 -10.98
CA ARG A 57 -5.60 -4.59 -11.21
C ARG A 57 -6.63 -5.56 -11.75
N THR A 58 -7.83 -5.60 -11.15
CA THR A 58 -8.92 -6.47 -11.61
C THR A 58 -9.30 -6.20 -13.07
N VAL A 59 -9.34 -4.93 -13.49
CA VAL A 59 -9.64 -4.55 -14.88
C VAL A 59 -8.49 -4.92 -15.82
N ALA A 60 -7.24 -4.66 -15.42
CA ALA A 60 -6.05 -4.97 -16.22
C ALA A 60 -5.76 -6.48 -16.35
N GLU A 61 -6.24 -7.31 -15.43
CA GLU A 61 -6.15 -8.78 -15.55
C GLU A 61 -7.23 -9.35 -16.48
N LYS A 62 -8.36 -8.63 -16.61
CA LYS A 62 -9.50 -9.04 -17.43
C LYS A 62 -9.29 -8.77 -18.93
N TYR A 63 -8.56 -7.73 -19.27
CA TYR A 63 -8.36 -7.23 -20.63
C TYR A 63 -6.87 -7.16 -20.97
#